data_AF-A0A3N1PPW2-F1
#
_entry.id   AF-A0A3N1PPW2-F1
#
_cell.length_a   1.000
_cell.length_b   1.000
_cell.length_c   1.000
_cell.angle_alpha   90.00
_cell.angle_beta   90.00
_cell.angle_gamma   90.00
#
_symmetry.space_group_name_H-M   'P 1'
#
loop_
_entity.id
_entity.type
_entity.pdbx_description
1 polymer ?
#
loop_
_entity_poly.entity_id
_entity_poly.type
_entity_poly.pdbx_seq_one_letter_code
_entity_poly.pdbx_strand_id
1 'polypeptide(L)'
;MPNRAVVQSAGTAYRLPGQILKEAFHANGQLQSLLLRYTQALLTQMSQTAVCNRHHSLDQQLCRWLLLSRDRLPCDELFMTQELIANMLGVRREGVTTAAHKLQEAGLIQYSRGHITLLDRAGLEARTSECYAVVKQEYERLLPEVFKS
;
A
#
# COMPACT_ATOMS: atom_id res chain seq x y z
N MET A 1 -4.23 -8.20 -18.24
CA MET A 1 -5.57 -8.67 -17.82
C MET A 1 -5.93 -7.95 -16.53
N PRO A 2 -7.12 -7.34 -16.39
CA PRO A 2 -7.38 -6.36 -15.33
C PRO A 2 -7.50 -6.93 -13.90
N ASN A 3 -7.52 -8.26 -13.71
CA ASN A 3 -7.91 -8.90 -12.44
C ASN A 3 -6.87 -9.92 -11.95
N ARG A 4 -5.57 -9.67 -12.10
CA ARG A 4 -4.52 -10.54 -11.55
C ARG A 4 -4.14 -10.06 -10.15
N ALA A 5 -4.30 -10.92 -9.15
CA ALA A 5 -3.72 -10.73 -7.82
C ALA A 5 -2.40 -11.51 -7.73
N VAL A 6 -1.39 -10.90 -7.09
CA VAL A 6 -0.09 -11.54 -6.85
C VAL A 6 0.23 -11.40 -5.36
N VAL A 7 0.65 -12.50 -4.75
CA VAL A 7 1.11 -12.50 -3.35
C VAL A 7 2.47 -11.82 -3.31
N GLN A 8 2.58 -10.75 -2.53
CA GLN A 8 3.81 -9.95 -2.41
C GLN A 8 4.60 -10.25 -1.14
N SER A 9 3.94 -10.80 -0.12
CA SER A 9 4.55 -11.27 1.13
C SER A 9 3.87 -12.55 1.57
N ALA A 10 4.59 -13.42 2.26
CA ALA A 10 4.04 -14.67 2.77
C ALA A 10 2.89 -14.40 3.74
N GLY A 11 1.83 -15.20 3.66
CA GLY A 11 0.66 -15.04 4.50
C GLY A 11 -0.44 -16.05 4.17
N THR A 12 -1.60 -15.87 4.81
CA THR A 12 -2.78 -16.70 4.61
C THR A 12 -3.84 -15.93 3.83
N ALA A 13 -4.57 -16.62 2.97
CA ALA A 13 -5.72 -16.07 2.27
C ALA A 13 -6.95 -16.93 2.49
N TYR A 14 -8.11 -16.30 2.60
CA TYR A 14 -9.40 -16.97 2.67
C TYR A 14 -10.06 -16.94 1.29
N ARG A 15 -10.70 -18.04 0.89
CA ARG A 15 -11.48 -18.13 -0.35
C ARG A 15 -12.95 -18.29 -0.01
N LEU A 16 -13.79 -17.39 -0.53
CA LEU A 16 -15.24 -17.45 -0.41
C LEU A 16 -15.86 -17.55 -1.82
N PRO A 17 -16.85 -18.42 -2.06
CA PRO A 17 -17.63 -18.40 -3.29
C PRO A 17 -18.29 -17.03 -3.50
N GLY A 18 -18.11 -16.45 -4.69
CA GLY A 18 -18.63 -15.10 -4.97
C GLY A 18 -20.15 -14.98 -4.85
N GLN A 19 -20.88 -16.07 -5.08
CA GLN A 19 -22.33 -16.10 -4.92
C GLN A 19 -22.76 -15.91 -3.46
N ILE A 20 -22.09 -16.58 -2.51
CA ILE A 20 -22.35 -16.44 -1.07
C ILE A 20 -22.08 -14.99 -0.63
N LEU A 21 -20.99 -14.39 -1.12
CA LEU A 21 -20.68 -12.98 -0.82
C LEU A 21 -21.77 -12.03 -1.32
N LYS A 22 -22.29 -12.25 -2.54
CA LYS A 22 -23.35 -11.44 -3.14
C LYS A 22 -24.66 -11.56 -2.35
N GLU A 23 -25.06 -12.77 -1.99
CA GLU A 23 -26.26 -13.01 -1.18
C GLU A 23 -26.16 -12.31 0.17
N ALA A 24 -25.02 -12.46 0.86
CA ALA A 24 -24.78 -11.78 2.13
C ALA A 24 -24.74 -10.25 2.00
N PHE A 25 -24.24 -9.72 0.87
CA PHE A 25 -24.29 -8.30 0.57
C PHE A 25 -25.73 -7.80 0.36
N HIS A 26 -26.56 -8.55 -0.36
CA HIS A 26 -27.96 -8.18 -0.64
C HIS A 26 -28.89 -8.34 0.56
N ALA A 27 -28.45 -9.02 1.62
CA ALA A 27 -29.17 -9.07 2.89
C ALA A 27 -29.19 -7.72 3.65
N ASN A 28 -28.51 -6.68 3.13
CA ASN A 28 -28.46 -5.31 3.69
C ASN A 28 -28.00 -5.23 5.15
N GLY A 29 -27.12 -6.15 5.57
CA GLY A 29 -26.56 -6.20 6.93
C GLY A 29 -25.24 -5.44 7.09
N GLN A 30 -24.57 -5.67 8.22
CA GLN A 30 -23.27 -5.04 8.53
C GLN A 30 -22.19 -5.31 7.47
N LEU A 31 -22.21 -6.50 6.86
CA LEU A 31 -21.29 -6.85 5.77
C LEU A 31 -21.42 -5.90 4.58
N GLN A 32 -22.64 -5.52 4.21
CA GLN A 32 -22.87 -4.58 3.11
C GLN A 32 -22.27 -3.21 3.43
N SER A 33 -22.55 -2.69 4.63
CA SER A 33 -22.01 -1.40 5.06
C SER A 33 -20.47 -1.41 5.07
N LEU A 34 -19.86 -2.48 5.57
CA LEU A 34 -18.42 -2.65 5.60
C LEU A 34 -17.83 -2.69 4.18
N LEU A 35 -18.42 -3.46 3.26
CA LEU A 35 -17.95 -3.56 1.88
C LEU A 35 -18.08 -2.24 1.12
N LEU A 36 -19.16 -1.48 1.34
CA LEU A 36 -19.35 -0.15 0.75
C LEU A 36 -18.35 0.87 1.30
N ARG A 37 -18.11 0.88 2.62
CA ARG A 37 -17.10 1.74 3.26
C ARG A 37 -15.69 1.41 2.78
N TYR A 38 -15.36 0.13 2.67
CA TYR A 38 -14.09 -0.32 2.10
C TYR A 38 -13.95 0.11 0.63
N THR A 39 -15.01 -0.05 -0.17
CA THR A 39 -15.01 0.39 -1.57
C THR A 39 -14.76 1.89 -1.68
N GLN A 40 -15.41 2.70 -0.83
CA GLN A 40 -15.17 4.14 -0.77
C GLN A 40 -13.71 4.46 -0.42
N ALA A 41 -13.17 3.87 0.64
CA ALA A 41 -11.77 4.08 1.04
C ALA A 41 -10.79 3.69 -0.08
N LEU A 42 -11.06 2.56 -0.75
CA LEU A 42 -10.25 2.08 -1.88
C LEU A 42 -10.32 3.04 -3.08
N LEU A 43 -11.49 3.56 -3.44
CA LEU A 43 -11.64 4.54 -4.51
C LEU A 43 -10.91 5.86 -4.19
N THR A 44 -10.96 6.31 -2.94
CA THR A 44 -10.17 7.47 -2.47
C THR A 44 -8.68 7.20 -2.62
N GLN A 45 -8.20 6.03 -2.18
CA GLN A 45 -6.80 5.63 -2.34
C GLN A 45 -6.38 5.58 -3.81
N MET A 46 -7.20 5.01 -4.70
CA MET A 46 -6.89 4.91 -6.13
C MET A 46 -6.78 6.30 -6.75
N SER A 47 -7.75 7.17 -6.48
CA SER A 47 -7.76 8.57 -6.93
C SER A 47 -6.52 9.32 -6.46
N GLN A 48 -6.19 9.23 -5.17
CA GLN A 48 -5.00 9.84 -4.60
C GLN A 48 -3.71 9.26 -5.21
N THR A 49 -3.64 7.95 -5.44
CA THR A 49 -2.47 7.32 -6.07
C THR A 49 -2.24 7.83 -7.49
N ALA A 50 -3.29 7.95 -8.30
CA ALA A 50 -3.19 8.49 -9.65
C ALA A 50 -2.66 9.94 -9.68
N VAL A 51 -3.17 10.80 -8.80
CA VAL A 51 -2.70 12.20 -8.68
C VAL A 51 -1.24 12.24 -8.22
N CYS A 52 -0.90 11.48 -7.17
CA CYS A 52 0.44 11.54 -6.59
C CYS A 52 1.49 10.95 -7.54
N ASN A 53 1.18 9.94 -8.35
CA ASN A 53 2.12 9.38 -9.33
C ASN A 53 2.50 10.39 -10.43
N ARG A 54 1.61 11.36 -10.73
CA ARG A 54 1.87 12.41 -11.73
C ARG A 54 2.65 13.61 -11.17
N HIS A 55 2.44 13.95 -9.90
CA HIS A 55 2.93 15.21 -9.32
C HIS A 55 4.09 15.05 -8.33
N HIS A 56 4.38 13.84 -7.85
CA HIS A 56 5.45 13.61 -6.90
C HIS A 56 6.69 12.97 -7.52
N SER A 57 7.84 13.24 -6.93
CA SER A 57 9.08 12.57 -7.30
C SER A 57 9.00 11.08 -6.98
N LEU A 58 9.83 10.29 -7.66
CA LEU A 58 9.88 8.85 -7.41
C LEU A 58 10.29 8.53 -5.97
N ASP A 59 11.15 9.35 -5.36
CA ASP A 59 11.56 9.19 -3.96
C ASP A 59 10.33 9.28 -3.02
N GLN A 60 9.44 10.25 -3.25
CA GLN A 60 8.20 10.43 -2.49
C GLN A 60 7.19 9.29 -2.74
N GLN A 61 7.05 8.86 -3.99
CA GLN A 61 6.19 7.73 -4.37
C GLN A 61 6.65 6.43 -3.70
N LEU A 62 7.96 6.19 -3.68
CA LEU A 62 8.56 5.02 -3.03
C LEU A 62 8.33 5.07 -1.51
N CYS A 63 8.56 6.21 -0.85
CA CYS A 63 8.29 6.35 0.60
C CYS A 63 6.82 6.02 0.93
N ARG A 64 5.88 6.58 0.16
CA ARG A 64 4.44 6.31 0.33
C ARG A 64 4.11 4.84 0.12
N TRP A 65 4.69 4.21 -0.89
CA TRP A 65 4.45 2.79 -1.17
C TRP A 65 5.02 1.89 -0.06
N LEU A 66 6.19 2.21 0.48
CA LEU A 66 6.80 1.48 1.60
C LEU A 66 5.91 1.57 2.85
N LEU A 67 5.44 2.77 3.21
CA LEU A 67 4.55 2.97 4.36
C LEU A 67 3.23 2.22 4.19
N LEU A 68 2.58 2.35 3.03
CA LEU A 68 1.33 1.63 2.74
C LEU A 68 1.52 0.10 2.74
N SER A 69 2.69 -0.40 2.34
CA SER A 69 3.00 -1.83 2.38
C SER A 69 3.24 -2.32 3.80
N ARG A 70 3.98 -1.53 4.59
CA ARG A 70 4.24 -1.78 6.01
C ARG A 70 2.97 -1.79 6.85
N ASP A 71 2.05 -0.86 6.62
CA ASP A 71 0.78 -0.78 7.35
C ASP A 71 -0.10 -2.03 7.17
N ARG A 72 0.18 -2.86 6.17
CA ARG A 72 -0.50 -4.14 5.89
C ARG A 72 0.24 -5.36 6.42
N LEU A 73 1.39 -5.17 7.07
CA LEU A 73 2.26 -6.23 7.56
C LEU A 73 2.57 -6.02 9.05
N PRO A 74 2.81 -7.10 9.81
CA PRO A 74 3.10 -6.98 11.24
C PRO A 74 4.53 -6.53 11.53
N CYS A 75 5.47 -6.66 10.59
CA CYS A 75 6.89 -6.32 10.75
C CYS A 75 7.40 -5.25 9.78
N ASP A 76 8.55 -4.67 10.09
CA ASP A 76 9.25 -3.62 9.31
C ASP A 76 10.01 -4.15 8.09
N GLU A 77 9.80 -5.42 7.74
CA GLU A 77 10.51 -6.10 6.66
C GLU A 77 9.61 -6.35 5.46
N LEU A 78 10.13 -6.02 4.27
CA LEU A 78 9.47 -6.24 2.98
C LEU A 78 10.37 -7.08 2.08
N PHE A 79 9.88 -8.26 1.67
CA PHE A 79 10.58 -9.14 0.73
C PHE A 79 10.11 -8.87 -0.71
N MET A 80 10.57 -7.76 -1.29
CA MET A 80 10.20 -7.35 -2.64
C MET A 80 11.40 -6.88 -3.46
N THR A 81 11.45 -7.33 -4.71
CA THR A 81 12.48 -6.89 -5.66
C THR A 81 12.18 -5.49 -6.18
N GLN A 82 13.21 -4.76 -6.60
CA GLN A 82 13.06 -3.49 -7.32
C GLN A 82 12.16 -3.61 -8.55
N GLU A 83 12.20 -4.75 -9.25
CA GLU A 83 11.35 -5.00 -10.42
C GLU A 83 9.87 -5.07 -10.03
N LEU A 84 9.55 -5.76 -8.93
CA LEU A 84 8.17 -5.79 -8.43
C LEU A 84 7.70 -4.39 -8.04
N ILE A 85 8.54 -3.63 -7.34
CA ILE A 85 8.22 -2.25 -6.93
C ILE A 85 8.02 -1.35 -8.15
N ALA A 86 8.88 -1.47 -9.17
CA ALA A 86 8.78 -0.71 -10.41
C ALA A 86 7.45 -0.98 -11.14
N ASN A 87 7.04 -2.25 -11.21
CA ASN A 87 5.75 -2.66 -11.75
C ASN A 87 4.58 -2.09 -10.93
N MET A 88 4.69 -2.05 -9.60
CA MET A 88 3.65 -1.50 -8.72
C MET A 88 3.52 0.03 -8.80
N LEU A 89 4.65 0.72 -9.02
CA LEU A 89 4.69 2.18 -9.16
C LEU A 89 4.45 2.66 -10.60
N GLY A 90 4.50 1.76 -11.58
CA GLY A 90 4.35 2.10 -13.00
C GLY A 90 5.54 2.88 -13.57
N VAL A 91 6.75 2.60 -13.07
CA VAL A 91 7.99 3.30 -13.42
C VAL A 91 9.07 2.33 -13.89
N ARG A 92 10.20 2.85 -14.36
CA ARG A 92 11.36 2.02 -14.74
C ARG A 92 12.12 1.52 -13.50
N ARG A 93 12.64 0.29 -13.57
CA ARG A 93 13.41 -0.34 -12.50
C ARG A 93 14.59 0.50 -12.03
N GLU A 94 15.31 1.14 -12.95
CA GLU A 94 16.48 1.98 -12.66
C GLU A 94 16.12 3.18 -11.78
N GLY A 95 14.91 3.72 -11.98
CA GLY A 95 14.38 4.76 -11.13
C GLY A 95 14.22 4.28 -9.69
N VAL A 96 13.62 3.09 -9.50
CA VAL A 96 13.45 2.48 -8.17
C VAL A 96 14.81 2.21 -7.53
N THR A 97 15.78 1.71 -8.29
CA THR A 97 17.15 1.50 -7.80
C THR A 97 17.76 2.79 -7.25
N THR A 98 17.65 3.88 -8.02
CA THR A 98 18.19 5.18 -7.63
C THR A 98 17.49 5.73 -6.40
N ALA A 99 16.16 5.67 -6.35
CA ALA A 99 15.38 6.13 -5.21
C ALA A 99 15.70 5.32 -3.94
N ALA A 100 15.74 3.99 -4.05
CA ALA A 100 16.08 3.11 -2.92
C ALA A 100 17.49 3.39 -2.39
N HIS A 101 18.46 3.66 -3.26
CA HIS A 101 19.82 4.03 -2.85
C HIS A 101 19.83 5.32 -2.03
N LYS A 102 19.14 6.36 -2.48
CA LYS A 102 19.04 7.64 -1.75
C LYS A 102 18.38 7.47 -0.38
N LEU A 103 17.33 6.65 -0.29
CA LEU A 103 16.67 6.37 0.99
C LEU A 103 17.60 5.60 1.93
N GLN A 104 18.43 4.70 1.40
CA GLN A 104 19.42 3.97 2.18
C GLN A 104 20.57 4.88 2.65
N GLU A 105 21.10 5.76 1.80
CA GLU A 105 22.10 6.77 2.18
C GLU A 105 21.56 7.73 3.25
N ALA A 106 20.26 8.02 3.21
CA ALA A 106 19.59 8.81 4.22
C ALA A 106 19.29 8.05 5.52
N GLY A 107 19.65 6.76 5.63
CA GLY A 107 19.41 5.94 6.81
C GLY A 107 17.93 5.58 7.05
N LEU A 108 17.05 5.77 6.05
CA LEU A 108 15.62 5.53 6.21
C LEU A 108 15.24 4.07 6.00
N ILE A 109 16.00 3.37 5.14
CA ILE A 109 15.82 1.96 4.86
C ILE A 109 17.18 1.25 4.80
N GLN A 110 17.16 -0.05 5.01
CA GLN A 110 18.21 -0.94 4.56
C GLN A 110 17.67 -1.79 3.41
N TYR A 111 18.47 -1.99 2.36
CA TYR A 111 18.08 -2.79 1.20
C TYR A 111 19.19 -3.75 0.79
N SER A 112 18.87 -5.05 0.76
CA SER A 112 19.77 -6.08 0.23
C SER A 112 18.98 -7.19 -0.45
N ARG A 113 19.39 -7.60 -1.67
CA ARG A 113 18.86 -8.78 -2.38
C ARG A 113 17.32 -8.92 -2.41
N GLY A 114 16.57 -7.82 -2.56
CA GLY A 114 15.10 -7.87 -2.57
C GLY A 114 14.47 -7.92 -1.18
N HIS A 115 15.22 -7.59 -0.14
CA HIS A 115 14.77 -7.44 1.24
C HIS A 115 14.99 -5.98 1.66
N ILE A 116 13.91 -5.31 2.05
CA ILE A 116 13.91 -3.94 2.55
C ILE A 116 13.53 -3.99 4.03
N THR A 117 14.33 -3.37 4.88
CA THR A 117 13.98 -3.10 6.27
C THR A 117 13.73 -1.60 6.42
N LEU A 118 12.59 -1.21 6.98
CA LEU A 118 12.30 0.19 7.31
C LEU A 118 13.01 0.52 8.63
N LEU A 119 13.92 1.51 8.59
CA LEU A 119 14.73 1.90 9.75
C LEU A 119 14.15 3.11 10.48
N ASP A 120 13.62 4.07 9.71
CA ASP A 120 13.03 5.29 10.24
C ASP A 120 11.69 5.58 9.56
N ARG A 121 10.62 5.14 10.21
CA ARG A 121 9.24 5.39 9.76
C ARG A 121 8.92 6.88 9.72
N ALA A 122 9.32 7.64 10.73
CA ALA A 122 9.03 9.07 10.81
C ALA A 122 9.74 9.84 9.70
N GLY A 123 11.00 9.48 9.40
CA GLY A 123 11.76 10.04 8.29
C GLY A 123 11.15 9.69 6.91
N LEU A 124 10.59 8.49 6.75
CA LEU A 124 9.82 8.14 5.54
C LEU A 124 8.54 8.97 5.43
N GLU A 125 7.78 9.12 6.51
CA GLU A 125 6.56 9.93 6.54
C GLU A 125 6.85 11.40 6.21
N ALA A 126 7.92 11.98 6.76
CA ALA A 126 8.37 13.34 6.47
C ALA A 126 8.78 13.57 5.00
N ARG A 127 9.11 12.49 4.28
CA ARG A 127 9.41 12.52 2.83
C ARG A 127 8.21 12.20 1.96
N THR A 128 7.08 11.82 2.54
CA THR A 128 5.81 11.77 1.81
C THR A 128 5.14 13.13 1.81
N SER A 129 4.40 13.44 0.74
CA SER A 129 3.40 14.51 0.83
C SER A 129 2.21 14.06 1.69
N GLU A 130 1.31 14.99 1.96
CA GLU A 130 0.05 14.76 2.67
C GLU A 130 -0.81 13.64 2.05
N CYS A 131 -0.51 13.21 0.82
CA CYS A 131 -1.10 12.04 0.15
C CYS A 131 -1.15 10.78 1.02
N TYR A 132 -0.11 10.51 1.82
CA TYR A 132 -0.11 9.33 2.69
C TYR A 132 -1.13 9.49 3.83
N ALA A 133 -1.08 10.62 4.53
CA ALA A 133 -1.98 10.93 5.64
C ALA A 133 -3.45 10.94 5.21
N VAL A 134 -3.77 11.52 4.04
CA VAL A 134 -5.15 11.55 3.50
C VAL A 134 -5.70 10.14 3.32
N VAL A 135 -4.90 9.22 2.76
CA VAL A 135 -5.33 7.83 2.60
C VAL A 135 -5.50 7.14 3.94
N LYS A 136 -4.51 7.27 4.84
CA LYS A 136 -4.57 6.66 6.18
C LYS A 136 -5.81 7.11 6.95
N GLN A 137 -6.07 8.42 7.00
CA GLN A 137 -7.23 9.00 7.67
C GLN A 137 -8.56 8.52 7.09
N GLU A 138 -8.65 8.35 5.77
CA GLU A 138 -9.89 7.87 5.15
C GLU A 138 -10.20 6.42 5.54
N TYR A 139 -9.17 5.56 5.62
CA TYR A 139 -9.33 4.20 6.13
C TYR A 139 -9.71 4.19 7.61
N GLU A 140 -9.04 4.98 8.45
CA GLU A 140 -9.35 5.08 9.89
C GLU A 140 -10.76 5.64 10.16
N ARG A 141 -11.24 6.57 9.32
CA ARG A 141 -12.57 7.15 9.44
C ARG A 141 -13.68 6.18 9.03
N LEU A 142 -13.43 5.37 8.00
CA LEU A 142 -14.45 4.53 7.39
C LEU A 142 -14.48 3.10 7.91
N LEU A 143 -13.36 2.55 8.39
CA LEU A 143 -13.27 1.15 8.79
C LEU A 143 -13.28 0.98 10.33
N PRO A 144 -13.79 -0.17 10.82
CA PRO A 144 -13.71 -0.54 12.23
C PRO A 144 -12.27 -0.57 12.79
N GLU A 145 -12.12 -0.38 14.09
CA GLU A 145 -10.82 -0.38 14.81
C GLU A 145 -9.93 -1.58 14.49
N VAL A 146 -10.51 -2.77 14.26
CA VAL A 146 -9.76 -3.99 13.94
C VAL A 146 -8.99 -3.92 12.60
N PHE A 147 -9.24 -2.89 11.78
CA PHE A 147 -8.58 -2.68 10.50
C PHE A 147 -7.69 -1.43 10.47
N LYS A 148 -7.50 -0.74 11.60
CA LYS A 148 -6.67 0.46 11.69
C LYS A 148 -5.20 0.08 11.93
N SER A 149 -4.29 0.84 11.32
CA SER A 149 -2.84 0.62 11.28
C SER A 149 -2.05 1.70 12.00
#